data_AF-A0A554FVK2-F1
#
_entry.id   AF-A0A554FVK2-F1
#
_cell.length_a   1.000
_cell.length_b   1.000
_cell.length_c   1.000
_cell.angle_alpha   90.00
_cell.angle_beta   90.00
_cell.angle_gamma   90.00
#
_symmetry.space_group_name_H-M   'P 1'
#
loop_
_entity.id
_entity.type
_entity.pdbx_description
1 polymer ?
#
loop_
_entity_poly.entity_id
_entity_poly.type
_entity_poly.pdbx_seq_one_letter_code
_entity_poly.pdbx_strand_id
1 'polypeptide(L)'
;MALMGSLLLGACATPRQEQASSRDALRATPESTAAAERPQPPGPVTVRTHEGTYAAPSVMLVATFLASPPMRLLLVSVRAESGSGAKWHIVMGVDETFLKTKRATARLIPAQGLGPGLALVEFQSGSGPWMVFADGTLELTATGQEVRGTARPKSGSEFATFEGPLTLECWVPPEWLNGAGAQGAPPPTPVASEPEEMPVRVLDTALATPQCQAMADALR
;
A
#
# COMPACT_ATOMS: atom_id res chain seq x y z
N MET A 1 50.71 47.23 -20.18
CA MET A 1 50.18 48.52 -20.67
C MET A 1 48.85 48.22 -21.34
N ALA A 2 47.66 48.72 -21.00
CA ALA A 2 47.12 49.71 -20.06
C ALA A 2 45.64 49.24 -19.78
N LEU A 3 45.13 49.26 -18.54
CA LEU A 3 44.14 50.23 -17.98
C LEU A 3 42.94 50.54 -18.91
N MET A 4 41.67 50.69 -18.52
CA MET A 4 40.88 50.59 -17.28
C MET A 4 39.47 51.11 -17.63
N GLY A 5 38.43 50.67 -16.91
CA GLY A 5 37.22 51.48 -16.64
C GLY A 5 35.96 51.16 -17.47
N SER A 6 34.74 51.22 -16.96
CA SER A 6 34.22 51.39 -15.59
C SER A 6 32.69 51.16 -15.66
N LEU A 7 32.13 50.73 -14.53
CA LEU A 7 30.71 50.48 -14.20
C LEU A 7 29.79 51.70 -14.39
N LEU A 8 28.47 51.45 -14.56
CA LEU A 8 27.29 52.19 -14.01
C LEU A 8 26.04 51.30 -14.27
N LEU A 9 25.50 50.51 -13.32
CA LEU A 9 24.46 50.83 -12.31
C LEU A 9 23.22 51.60 -12.83
N GLY A 10 22.03 50.99 -12.70
CA GLY A 10 20.73 51.66 -12.79
C GLY A 10 19.55 50.68 -12.59
N ALA A 11 18.83 50.84 -11.47
CA ALA A 11 17.79 49.94 -10.97
C ALA A 11 16.35 50.48 -11.19
N CYS A 12 15.36 49.58 -11.06
CA CYS A 12 13.97 49.74 -10.59
C CYS A 12 13.01 50.75 -11.27
N ALA A 13 11.82 50.27 -11.68
CA ALA A 13 10.54 50.51 -10.99
C ALA A 13 9.31 50.29 -11.90
N THR A 14 8.32 49.56 -11.39
CA THR A 14 6.92 49.54 -11.85
C THR A 14 6.07 50.37 -10.89
N PRO A 15 5.03 51.06 -11.38
CA PRO A 15 3.72 51.10 -10.68
C PRO A 15 2.56 50.78 -11.66
N ARG A 16 1.54 49.97 -11.29
CA ARG A 16 0.25 50.34 -10.62
C ARG A 16 -0.43 51.54 -11.32
N GLN A 17 -1.71 51.60 -11.68
CA GLN A 17 -2.94 50.86 -11.37
C GLN A 17 -4.04 51.57 -12.19
N GLU A 18 -4.98 50.88 -12.82
CA GLU A 18 -6.33 51.46 -12.94
C GLU A 18 -7.37 50.36 -12.75
N GLN A 19 -8.29 50.68 -11.87
CA GLN A 19 -9.23 49.82 -11.18
C GLN A 19 -10.60 50.48 -11.34
N ALA A 20 -11.55 49.76 -11.92
CA ALA A 20 -12.99 49.96 -11.76
C ALA A 20 -13.59 48.54 -11.84
N SER A 21 -14.00 47.85 -10.77
CA SER A 21 -15.06 48.12 -9.78
C SER A 21 -16.33 48.66 -10.48
N SER A 22 -17.51 48.04 -10.42
CA SER A 22 -18.18 47.30 -9.33
C SER A 22 -19.20 46.33 -9.95
N ARG A 23 -19.37 45.09 -9.47
CA ARG A 23 -20.32 44.68 -8.40
C ARG A 23 -21.73 45.25 -8.53
N ASP A 24 -22.63 44.43 -9.07
CA ASP A 24 -23.99 44.08 -8.60
C ASP A 24 -24.69 43.30 -9.74
N ALA A 25 -25.51 42.27 -9.56
CA ALA A 25 -26.02 41.58 -8.40
C ALA A 25 -26.55 40.19 -8.84
N LEU A 26 -26.40 39.24 -7.93
CA LEU A 26 -27.17 38.02 -7.69
C LEU A 26 -28.24 37.59 -8.73
N ARG A 27 -28.06 36.38 -9.28
CA ARG A 27 -29.13 35.37 -9.28
C ARG A 27 -28.55 33.99 -9.02
N ALA A 28 -29.24 33.29 -8.14
CA ALA A 28 -28.84 32.09 -7.43
C ALA A 28 -28.77 30.83 -8.31
N THR A 29 -27.85 29.93 -7.94
CA THR A 29 -28.10 28.49 -7.79
C THR A 29 -27.04 27.92 -6.83
N PRO A 30 -27.41 27.35 -5.67
CA PRO A 30 -26.49 26.61 -4.83
C PRO A 30 -26.51 25.14 -5.26
N GLU A 31 -25.72 24.78 -6.27
CA GLU A 31 -25.31 23.38 -6.42
C GLU A 31 -23.92 23.23 -5.81
N SER A 32 -23.95 23.07 -4.49
CA SER A 32 -22.91 22.40 -3.73
C SER A 32 -22.85 20.95 -4.21
N THR A 33 -22.21 20.70 -5.35
CA THR A 33 -21.56 19.40 -5.54
C THR A 33 -20.39 19.39 -4.58
N ALA A 34 -20.64 18.87 -3.38
CA ALA A 34 -19.60 18.31 -2.55
C ALA A 34 -18.85 17.32 -3.47
N ALA A 35 -17.69 17.74 -3.96
CA ALA A 35 -16.73 16.80 -4.46
C ALA A 35 -16.51 15.84 -3.29
N ALA A 36 -17.04 14.62 -3.42
CA ALA A 36 -16.65 13.54 -2.54
C ALA A 36 -15.12 13.57 -2.53
N GLU A 37 -14.55 13.98 -1.40
CA GLU A 37 -13.12 13.98 -1.18
C GLU A 37 -12.72 12.53 -1.41
N ARG A 38 -12.18 12.26 -2.61
CA ARG A 38 -11.69 10.93 -2.93
C ARG A 38 -10.69 10.61 -1.83
N PRO A 39 -10.80 9.43 -1.17
CA PRO A 39 -9.81 9.03 -0.19
C PRO A 39 -8.44 9.29 -0.76
N GLN A 40 -7.66 10.13 -0.06
CA GLN A 40 -6.33 10.51 -0.49
C GLN A 40 -5.57 9.23 -0.84
N PRO A 41 -4.94 9.12 -2.03
CA PRO A 41 -4.19 7.93 -2.37
C PRO A 41 -3.22 7.66 -1.21
N PRO A 42 -3.19 6.43 -0.67
CA PRO A 42 -2.22 6.07 0.34
C PRO A 42 -0.84 6.52 -0.15
N GLY A 43 -0.12 7.31 0.66
CA GLY A 43 1.21 7.79 0.30
C GLY A 43 2.13 6.62 -0.05
N PRO A 44 3.14 6.81 -0.92
CA PRO A 44 3.89 5.68 -1.41
C PRO A 44 4.68 5.00 -0.29
N VAL A 45 4.62 3.67 -0.22
CA VAL A 45 5.56 2.88 0.57
C VAL A 45 6.96 3.13 0.03
N THR A 46 7.86 3.46 0.93
CA THR A 46 9.27 3.62 0.63
C THR A 46 9.99 2.36 1.07
N VAL A 47 10.61 1.64 0.14
CA VAL A 47 11.55 0.56 0.46
C VAL A 47 12.96 1.11 0.28
N ARG A 48 13.80 1.01 1.31
CA ARG A 48 15.21 1.40 1.26
C ARG A 48 16.05 0.14 1.34
N THR A 49 16.88 -0.09 0.33
CA THR A 49 17.88 -1.15 0.32
C THR A 49 19.27 -0.54 0.11
N HIS A 50 20.31 -1.37 0.23
CA HIS A 50 21.67 -0.94 -0.11
C HIS A 50 21.85 -0.55 -1.59
N GLU A 51 20.96 -1.01 -2.48
CA GLU A 51 21.01 -0.74 -3.93
C GLU A 51 20.20 0.51 -4.33
N GLY A 52 19.31 0.99 -3.46
CA GLY A 52 18.51 2.17 -3.76
C GLY A 52 17.20 2.27 -2.99
N THR A 53 16.37 3.22 -3.42
CA THR A 53 15.04 3.45 -2.87
C THR A 53 13.97 3.11 -3.91
N TYR A 54 12.94 2.39 -3.47
CA TYR A 54 11.81 1.93 -4.29
C TYR A 54 10.52 2.56 -3.76
N ALA A 55 9.57 2.78 -4.66
CA ALA A 55 8.26 3.30 -4.32
C ALA A 55 7.18 2.26 -4.66
N ALA A 56 6.18 2.19 -3.79
CA ALA A 56 5.03 1.31 -3.90
C ALA A 56 3.77 2.10 -3.52
N PRO A 57 2.57 1.73 -3.98
CA PRO A 57 1.35 2.45 -3.61
C PRO A 57 0.97 2.27 -2.13
N SER A 58 1.10 1.06 -1.56
CA SER A 58 0.79 0.76 -0.15
C SER A 58 1.39 -0.60 0.27
N VAL A 59 1.41 -0.89 1.57
CA VAL A 59 1.59 -2.26 2.11
C VAL A 59 0.22 -2.87 2.27
N MET A 60 0.04 -4.10 1.83
CA MET A 60 -1.27 -4.73 1.76
C MET A 60 -1.37 -5.90 2.74
N LEU A 61 -2.31 -5.82 3.69
CA LEU A 61 -2.76 -6.99 4.44
C LEU A 61 -3.88 -7.65 3.65
N VAL A 62 -3.64 -8.88 3.17
CA VAL A 62 -4.62 -9.73 2.50
C VAL A 62 -5.20 -10.71 3.51
N ALA A 63 -6.51 -10.65 3.70
CA ALA A 63 -7.26 -11.61 4.49
C ALA A 63 -8.14 -12.45 3.57
N THR A 64 -7.92 -13.76 3.52
CA THR A 64 -8.72 -14.69 2.70
C THR A 64 -9.47 -15.66 3.59
N PHE A 65 -10.80 -15.73 3.44
CA PHE A 65 -11.66 -16.63 4.21
C PHE A 65 -12.08 -17.84 3.38
N LEU A 66 -11.83 -19.06 3.87
CA LEU A 66 -11.90 -20.28 3.05
C LEU A 66 -13.27 -21.01 3.04
N ALA A 67 -14.09 -20.91 4.08
CA ALA A 67 -15.40 -21.59 4.14
C ALA A 67 -16.18 -21.17 5.39
N SER A 68 -17.31 -21.83 5.65
CA SER A 68 -17.96 -21.86 6.97
C SER A 68 -17.68 -23.22 7.65
N PRO A 69 -17.13 -23.26 8.88
CA PRO A 69 -16.71 -22.13 9.71
C PRO A 69 -15.51 -21.36 9.10
N PRO A 70 -15.38 -20.05 9.39
CA PRO A 70 -14.36 -19.20 8.78
C PRO A 70 -12.96 -19.66 9.15
N MET A 71 -12.26 -20.27 8.19
CA MET A 71 -10.80 -20.41 8.23
C MET A 71 -10.18 -19.20 7.53
N ARG A 72 -9.28 -18.51 8.22
CA ARG A 72 -8.66 -17.28 7.72
C ARG A 72 -7.20 -17.53 7.39
N LEU A 73 -6.80 -17.12 6.20
CA LEU A 73 -5.40 -16.92 5.82
C LEU A 73 -5.09 -15.42 5.89
N LEU A 74 -4.04 -15.06 6.63
CA LEU A 74 -3.56 -13.69 6.71
C LEU A 74 -2.17 -13.59 6.11
N LEU A 75 -2.04 -12.75 5.09
CA LEU A 75 -0.79 -12.48 4.40
C LEU A 75 -0.54 -10.97 4.40
N VAL A 76 0.66 -10.54 4.76
CA VAL A 76 1.12 -9.17 4.48
C VAL A 76 1.97 -9.21 3.21
N SER A 77 1.62 -8.40 2.23
CA SER A 77 2.34 -8.27 0.96
C SER A 77 2.79 -6.84 0.72
N VAL A 78 4.01 -6.68 0.21
CA VAL A 78 4.56 -5.40 -0.27
C VAL A 78 5.13 -5.62 -1.65
N ARG A 79 4.73 -4.81 -2.62
CA ARG A 79 5.31 -4.79 -3.97
C ARG A 79 5.74 -3.38 -4.33
N ALA A 80 7.03 -3.16 -4.53
CA ALA A 80 7.60 -1.86 -4.88
C ALA A 80 8.42 -1.92 -6.15
N GLU A 81 8.47 -0.80 -6.86
CA GLU A 81 9.25 -0.63 -8.09
C GLU A 81 10.01 0.69 -8.02
N SER A 82 11.25 0.68 -8.52
CA SER A 82 12.07 1.87 -8.63
C SER A 82 11.89 2.51 -10.02
N GLY A 83 12.28 3.77 -10.17
CA GLY A 83 12.26 4.45 -11.47
C GLY A 83 13.13 3.80 -12.55
N SER A 84 14.08 2.92 -12.17
CA SER A 84 14.90 2.15 -13.11
C SER A 84 14.28 0.80 -13.49
N GLY A 85 13.09 0.48 -13.00
CA GLY A 85 12.38 -0.79 -13.25
C GLY A 85 12.82 -1.94 -12.35
N ALA A 86 13.71 -1.70 -11.37
CA ALA A 86 14.03 -2.72 -10.36
C ALA A 86 12.83 -2.92 -9.42
N LYS A 87 12.54 -4.18 -9.08
CA LYS A 87 11.32 -4.60 -8.38
C LYS A 87 11.64 -5.29 -7.07
N TRP A 88 10.76 -5.11 -6.10
CA TRP A 88 10.86 -5.62 -4.75
C TRP A 88 9.54 -6.26 -4.36
N HIS A 89 9.58 -7.45 -3.77
CA HIS A 89 8.39 -8.17 -3.33
C HIS A 89 8.63 -8.86 -1.99
N ILE A 90 7.72 -8.64 -1.05
CA ILE A 90 7.67 -9.37 0.23
C ILE A 90 6.30 -9.99 0.38
N VAL A 91 6.27 -11.23 0.86
CA VAL A 91 5.06 -11.87 1.36
C VAL A 91 5.34 -12.52 2.71
N MET A 92 4.55 -12.21 3.73
CA MET A 92 4.69 -12.69 5.10
C MET A 92 3.40 -13.34 5.56
N GLY A 93 3.46 -14.60 6.00
CA GLY A 93 2.34 -15.25 6.68
C GLY A 93 2.26 -14.79 8.13
N VAL A 94 1.12 -14.23 8.52
CA VAL A 94 0.86 -13.80 9.90
C VAL A 94 -0.33 -14.58 10.45
N ASP A 95 -0.41 -14.73 11.77
CA ASP A 95 -1.58 -15.30 12.44
C ASP A 95 -2.52 -14.19 12.95
N GLU A 96 -3.64 -14.59 13.56
CA GLU A 96 -4.64 -13.64 14.07
C GLU A 96 -4.14 -12.78 15.22
N THR A 97 -3.07 -13.18 15.92
CA THR A 97 -2.50 -12.37 17.00
C THR A 97 -1.91 -11.07 16.47
N PHE A 98 -1.48 -11.04 15.20
CA PHE A 98 -1.00 -9.82 14.54
C PHE A 98 -2.00 -8.66 14.63
N LEU A 99 -3.29 -8.93 14.52
CA LEU A 99 -4.33 -7.90 14.59
C LEU A 99 -4.40 -7.24 15.96
N LYS A 100 -4.00 -7.96 17.02
CA LYS A 100 -3.98 -7.49 18.40
C LYS A 100 -2.64 -6.84 18.74
N THR A 101 -1.54 -7.50 18.41
CA THR A 101 -0.18 -7.09 18.80
C THR A 101 0.40 -6.01 17.90
N LYS A 102 -0.13 -5.89 16.67
CA LYS A 102 0.42 -5.06 15.60
C LYS A 102 1.88 -5.37 15.28
N ARG A 103 2.35 -6.56 15.65
CA ARG A 103 3.75 -6.97 15.50
C ARG A 103 3.83 -8.38 14.99
N ALA A 104 4.69 -8.59 14.00
CA ALA A 104 5.00 -9.90 13.47
C ALA A 104 6.50 -10.04 13.22
N THR A 105 6.99 -11.26 13.40
CA THR A 105 8.35 -11.66 13.04
C THR A 105 8.25 -12.98 12.28
N ALA A 106 8.94 -13.08 11.15
CA ALA A 106 8.95 -14.27 10.32
C ALA A 106 10.36 -14.64 9.89
N ARG A 107 10.59 -15.94 9.67
CA ARG A 107 11.82 -16.44 9.07
C ARG A 107 11.74 -16.39 7.55
N LEU A 108 12.83 -15.99 6.90
CA LEU A 108 12.93 -16.00 5.45
C LEU A 108 13.17 -17.42 4.96
N ILE A 109 12.45 -17.86 3.93
CA ILE A 109 12.59 -19.20 3.35
C ILE A 109 12.80 -19.14 1.81
N PRO A 110 13.60 -20.07 1.25
CA PRO A 110 13.90 -20.09 -0.19
C PRO A 110 12.80 -20.74 -1.04
N ALA A 111 11.85 -21.48 -0.46
CA ALA A 111 10.87 -22.28 -1.16
C ALA A 111 9.44 -22.01 -0.69
N GLN A 112 8.50 -22.08 -1.62
CA GLN A 112 7.12 -21.62 -1.48
C GLN A 112 6.36 -22.46 -0.45
N GLY A 113 6.09 -21.84 0.69
CA GLY A 113 5.28 -22.36 1.78
C GLY A 113 5.00 -21.21 2.75
N LEU A 114 4.00 -20.39 2.43
CA LEU A 114 3.62 -19.27 3.28
C LEU A 114 2.73 -19.79 4.41
N GLY A 115 3.31 -19.93 5.60
CA GLY A 115 2.61 -20.22 6.84
C GLY A 115 2.87 -19.15 7.89
N PRO A 116 2.15 -19.17 9.03
CA PRO A 116 2.42 -18.25 10.13
C PRO A 116 3.89 -18.28 10.54
N GLY A 117 4.52 -17.10 10.61
CA GLY A 117 5.93 -16.97 10.98
C GLY A 117 6.94 -17.29 9.86
N LEU A 118 6.48 -17.44 8.62
CA LEU A 118 7.30 -17.61 7.43
C LEU A 118 7.12 -16.44 6.47
N ALA A 119 8.19 -16.06 5.77
CA ALA A 119 8.18 -15.00 4.79
C ALA A 119 9.05 -15.32 3.57
N LEU A 120 8.63 -14.79 2.44
CA LEU A 120 9.34 -14.79 1.18
C LEU A 120 9.72 -13.35 0.85
N VAL A 121 10.99 -13.14 0.52
CA VAL A 121 11.50 -11.84 0.05
C VAL A 121 12.20 -12.09 -1.27
N GLU A 122 11.77 -11.35 -2.28
CA GLU A 122 12.26 -11.43 -3.65
C GLU A 122 12.67 -10.03 -4.12
N PHE A 123 13.77 -9.97 -4.85
CA PHE A 123 14.28 -8.73 -5.41
C PHE A 123 14.78 -8.93 -6.84
N GLN A 124 14.53 -7.97 -7.72
CA GLN A 124 14.98 -7.96 -9.10
C GLN A 124 15.64 -6.62 -9.43
N SER A 125 16.91 -6.64 -9.81
CA SER A 125 17.62 -5.46 -10.28
C SER A 125 17.34 -5.22 -11.77
N GLY A 126 16.47 -4.26 -12.07
CA GLY A 126 16.05 -3.93 -13.44
C GLY A 126 15.46 -5.15 -14.17
N SER A 127 16.06 -5.55 -15.30
CA SER A 127 15.67 -6.74 -16.07
C SER A 127 16.44 -8.02 -15.69
N GLY A 128 17.20 -8.01 -14.59
CA GLY A 128 17.94 -9.18 -14.10
C GLY A 128 17.02 -10.31 -13.62
N PRO A 129 17.57 -11.47 -13.22
CA PRO A 129 16.78 -12.52 -12.59
C PRO A 129 16.27 -12.09 -11.21
N TRP A 130 15.15 -12.68 -10.77
CA TRP A 130 14.72 -12.57 -9.37
C TRP A 130 15.70 -13.29 -8.46
N MET A 131 16.12 -12.60 -7.40
CA MET A 131 16.89 -13.14 -6.30
C MET A 131 15.96 -13.37 -5.11
N VAL A 132 16.01 -14.56 -4.53
CA VAL A 132 15.18 -14.96 -3.38
C VAL A 132 16.06 -15.11 -2.15
N PHE A 133 15.59 -14.60 -1.02
CA PHE A 133 16.28 -14.74 0.25
C PHE A 133 16.17 -16.16 0.79
N ALA A 134 17.30 -16.79 1.04
CA ALA A 134 17.34 -18.18 1.48
C ALA A 134 17.25 -18.40 3.00
N ASP A 135 17.59 -17.38 3.82
CA ASP A 135 17.54 -17.46 5.28
C ASP A 135 17.66 -16.05 5.90
N GLY A 136 17.07 -15.84 7.07
CA GLY A 136 17.05 -14.57 7.78
C GLY A 136 15.75 -14.31 8.53
N THR A 137 15.53 -13.04 8.88
CA THR A 137 14.37 -12.57 9.65
C THR A 137 13.73 -11.37 8.97
N LEU A 138 12.40 -11.38 8.91
CA LEU A 138 11.56 -10.24 8.57
C LEU A 138 10.82 -9.80 9.84
N GLU A 139 10.92 -8.52 10.17
CA GLU A 139 10.18 -7.90 11.27
C GLU A 139 9.21 -6.87 10.72
N LEU A 140 8.00 -6.82 11.29
CA LEU A 140 6.95 -5.91 10.90
C LEU A 140 6.26 -5.36 12.13
N THR A 141 6.01 -4.05 12.13
CA THR A 141 5.26 -3.33 13.16
C THR A 141 4.26 -2.40 12.50
N ALA A 142 2.98 -2.52 12.85
CA ALA A 142 1.93 -1.59 12.45
C ALA A 142 1.66 -0.58 13.58
N THR A 143 1.34 0.66 13.24
CA THR A 143 0.98 1.72 14.17
C THR A 143 -0.13 2.55 13.53
N GLY A 144 -1.36 2.38 14.02
CA GLY A 144 -2.54 2.83 13.29
C GLY A 144 -2.57 2.21 11.89
N GLN A 145 -2.72 3.05 10.87
CA GLN A 145 -2.72 2.67 9.45
C GLN A 145 -1.34 2.78 8.80
N GLU A 146 -0.26 2.92 9.57
CA GLU A 146 1.10 2.87 9.05
C GLU A 146 1.76 1.55 9.41
N VAL A 147 2.67 1.09 8.56
CA VAL A 147 3.49 -0.07 8.84
C VAL A 147 4.95 0.24 8.55
N ARG A 148 5.81 -0.32 9.39
CA ARG A 148 7.26 -0.33 9.26
C ARG A 148 7.74 -1.77 9.30
N GLY A 149 8.77 -2.07 8.54
CA GLY A 149 9.42 -3.37 8.65
C GLY A 149 10.86 -3.37 8.20
N THR A 150 11.55 -4.43 8.59
CA THR A 150 12.96 -4.64 8.33
C THR A 150 13.21 -6.07 7.91
N ALA A 151 13.92 -6.26 6.80
CA ALA A 151 14.43 -7.54 6.36
C ALA A 151 15.93 -7.65 6.67
N ARG A 152 16.31 -8.72 7.37
CA ARG A 152 17.69 -9.06 7.71
C ARG A 152 18.01 -10.45 7.19
N PRO A 153 19.02 -10.65 6.33
CA PRO A 153 19.50 -11.97 5.98
C PRO A 153 20.20 -12.60 7.19
N LYS A 154 20.51 -13.89 7.10
CA LYS A 154 21.29 -14.62 8.12
C LYS A 154 22.61 -13.94 8.53
N SER A 155 23.23 -13.17 7.63
CA SER A 155 24.44 -12.39 7.92
C SER A 155 24.25 -11.31 9.00
N GLY A 156 22.99 -10.99 9.35
CA GLY A 156 22.63 -10.12 10.46
C GLY A 156 22.58 -8.63 10.10
N SER A 157 23.16 -8.22 8.97
CA SER A 157 23.08 -6.84 8.47
C SER A 157 21.68 -6.50 7.98
N GLU A 158 21.20 -5.29 8.26
CA GLU A 158 19.97 -4.79 7.63
C GLU A 158 20.12 -4.77 6.12
N PHE A 159 19.21 -5.42 5.41
CA PHE A 159 19.21 -5.48 3.95
C PHE A 159 18.20 -4.52 3.35
N ALA A 160 17.01 -4.46 3.94
CA ALA A 160 15.95 -3.56 3.50
C ALA A 160 15.12 -3.07 4.69
N THR A 161 14.70 -1.81 4.64
CA THR A 161 13.61 -1.27 5.44
C THR A 161 12.46 -0.83 4.55
N PHE A 162 11.24 -0.94 5.05
CA PHE A 162 10.08 -0.41 4.35
C PHE A 162 9.15 0.30 5.32
N GLU A 163 8.52 1.35 4.83
CA GLU A 163 7.58 2.17 5.59
C GLU A 163 6.51 2.71 4.66
N GLY A 164 5.25 2.65 5.08
CA GLY A 164 4.16 3.31 4.39
C GLY A 164 2.79 2.92 4.92
N PRO A 165 1.71 3.32 4.24
CA PRO A 165 0.36 3.03 4.68
C PRO A 165 0.04 1.54 4.52
N LEU A 166 -0.70 1.00 5.49
CA LEU A 166 -1.23 -0.35 5.51
C LEU A 166 -2.68 -0.34 5.03
N THR A 167 -2.93 -0.98 3.89
CA THR A 167 -4.27 -1.20 3.33
C THR A 167 -4.75 -2.62 3.60
N LEU A 168 -6.06 -2.82 3.72
CA LEU A 168 -6.69 -4.13 3.89
C LEU A 168 -7.38 -4.56 2.59
N GLU A 169 -7.04 -5.75 2.11
CA GLU A 169 -7.84 -6.47 1.11
C GLU A 169 -8.48 -7.69 1.77
N CYS A 170 -9.80 -7.81 1.63
CA CYS A 170 -10.56 -8.87 2.27
C CYS A 170 -11.30 -9.72 1.24
N TRP A 171 -10.90 -10.98 1.10
CA TRP A 171 -11.43 -11.95 0.14
C TRP A 171 -12.33 -12.95 0.86
N VAL A 172 -13.60 -12.99 0.46
CA VAL A 172 -14.66 -13.79 1.10
C VAL A 172 -15.33 -14.74 0.12
N PRO A 173 -16.01 -15.80 0.61
CA PRO A 173 -16.90 -16.60 -0.23
C PRO A 173 -18.03 -15.73 -0.84
N PRO A 174 -18.35 -15.89 -2.14
CA PRO A 174 -19.36 -15.07 -2.82
C PRO A 174 -20.73 -15.06 -2.14
N GLU A 175 -21.12 -16.17 -1.53
CA GLU A 175 -22.40 -16.33 -0.84
C GLU A 175 -22.55 -15.39 0.37
N TRP A 176 -21.46 -14.88 0.95
CA TRP A 176 -21.50 -13.93 2.06
C TRP A 176 -21.92 -12.52 1.60
N LEU A 177 -21.65 -12.15 0.34
CA LEU A 177 -22.03 -10.85 -0.20
C LEU A 177 -23.49 -10.78 -0.64
N ASN A 178 -24.09 -11.93 -0.98
CA ASN A 178 -25.48 -11.99 -1.45
C ASN A 178 -26.52 -11.67 -0.36
N GLY A 179 -26.16 -11.81 0.93
CA GLY A 179 -27.00 -11.43 2.07
C GLY A 179 -26.79 -9.99 2.57
N ALA A 180 -25.68 -9.35 2.20
CA ALA A 180 -25.27 -8.04 2.69
C ALA A 180 -25.47 -6.97 1.60
N GLY A 181 -26.71 -6.56 1.35
CA GLY A 181 -27.00 -5.35 0.56
C GLY A 181 -26.86 -5.46 -0.95
N ALA A 182 -27.27 -6.58 -1.55
CA ALA A 182 -27.27 -6.82 -3.00
C ALA A 182 -28.33 -6.00 -3.80
N GLN A 183 -28.46 -4.70 -3.54
CA GLN A 183 -29.20 -3.78 -4.42
C GLN A 183 -28.28 -2.63 -4.85
N GLY A 184 -27.59 -2.82 -5.98
CA GLY A 184 -26.95 -1.71 -6.71
C GLY A 184 -25.47 -1.88 -7.07
N ALA A 185 -24.76 -2.90 -6.57
CA ALA A 185 -23.37 -3.14 -6.93
C ALA A 185 -23.25 -4.00 -8.20
N PRO A 186 -22.33 -3.69 -9.14
CA PRO A 186 -22.04 -4.56 -10.27
C PRO A 186 -21.55 -5.93 -9.77
N PRO A 187 -21.87 -7.02 -10.48
CA PRO A 187 -21.49 -8.37 -10.05
C PRO A 187 -19.96 -8.47 -9.92
N PRO A 188 -19.45 -9.08 -8.84
CA PRO A 188 -18.00 -9.20 -8.63
C PRO A 188 -17.40 -10.09 -9.72
N THR A 189 -16.26 -9.66 -10.28
CA THR A 189 -15.48 -10.45 -11.24
C THR A 189 -14.71 -11.52 -10.47
N PRO A 190 -14.95 -12.82 -10.73
CA PRO A 190 -14.15 -13.88 -10.12
C PRO A 190 -12.71 -13.81 -10.64
N VAL A 191 -11.72 -13.88 -9.74
CA VAL A 191 -10.32 -14.11 -10.09
C VAL A 191 -10.06 -15.60 -9.95
N ALA A 192 -9.58 -16.23 -11.02
CA ALA A 192 -9.21 -17.64 -11.01
C ALA A 192 -8.00 -17.85 -10.09
N SER A 193 -8.18 -18.64 -9.04
CA SER A 193 -7.11 -19.19 -8.24
C SER A 193 -6.75 -20.56 -8.83
N GLU A 194 -5.57 -20.72 -9.42
CA GLU A 194 -4.96 -22.04 -9.66
C GLU A 194 -3.88 -22.32 -8.61
N PRO A 195 -3.66 -23.58 -8.17
CA PRO A 195 -4.21 -24.83 -8.69
C PRO A 195 -5.47 -25.31 -7.94
N GLU A 196 -6.17 -26.23 -8.61
CA GLU A 196 -7.43 -26.88 -8.28
C GLU A 196 -7.60 -27.25 -6.79
N GLU A 197 -8.82 -27.02 -6.25
CA GLU A 197 -9.31 -27.25 -4.87
C GLU A 197 -9.41 -26.04 -3.93
N MET A 198 -9.07 -24.81 -4.34
CA MET A 198 -9.46 -23.64 -3.55
C MET A 198 -10.86 -23.13 -3.94
N PRO A 199 -11.81 -23.01 -2.99
CA PRO A 199 -13.13 -22.49 -3.32
C PRO A 199 -13.04 -21.02 -3.75
N VAL A 200 -13.91 -20.63 -4.69
CA VAL A 200 -13.93 -19.29 -5.30
C VAL A 200 -14.05 -18.19 -4.23
N ARG A 201 -13.32 -17.08 -4.43
CA ARG A 201 -13.35 -15.89 -3.57
C ARG A 201 -13.62 -14.63 -4.37
N VAL A 202 -14.21 -13.66 -3.69
CA VAL A 202 -14.46 -12.31 -4.22
C VAL A 202 -13.98 -11.28 -3.21
N LEU A 203 -13.46 -10.16 -3.72
CA LEU A 203 -13.00 -9.05 -2.90
C LEU A 203 -14.20 -8.28 -2.34
N ASP A 204 -14.31 -8.22 -1.02
CA ASP A 204 -15.28 -7.38 -0.30
C ASP A 204 -14.76 -5.92 -0.25
N THR A 205 -14.83 -5.24 -1.39
CA THR A 205 -14.36 -3.84 -1.53
C THR A 205 -15.10 -2.86 -0.62
N ALA A 206 -16.35 -3.16 -0.25
CA ALA A 206 -17.18 -2.34 0.62
C ALA A 206 -16.97 -2.66 2.12
N LEU A 207 -16.23 -3.72 2.44
CA LEU A 207 -16.12 -4.28 3.79
C LEU A 207 -17.51 -4.60 4.39
N ALA A 208 -18.45 -5.03 3.56
CA ALA A 208 -19.85 -5.22 3.92
C ALA A 208 -20.09 -6.45 4.82
N THR A 209 -19.17 -7.42 4.81
CA THR A 209 -19.27 -8.61 5.66
C THR A 209 -18.78 -8.32 7.09
N PRO A 210 -19.44 -8.87 8.13
CA PRO A 210 -18.99 -8.71 9.52
C PRO A 210 -17.52 -9.12 9.76
N GLN A 211 -17.05 -10.12 9.02
CA GLN A 211 -15.67 -10.61 9.08
C GLN A 211 -14.68 -9.57 8.57
N CYS A 212 -14.95 -8.93 7.44
CA CYS A 212 -14.10 -7.88 6.89
C CYS A 212 -14.20 -6.58 7.70
N GLN A 213 -15.38 -6.25 8.22
CA GLN A 213 -15.57 -5.12 9.13
C GLN A 213 -14.72 -5.27 10.40
N ALA A 214 -14.76 -6.45 11.05
CA ALA A 214 -13.96 -6.71 12.24
C ALA A 214 -12.44 -6.61 11.99
N MET A 215 -11.98 -6.98 10.79
CA MET A 215 -10.59 -6.82 10.36
C MET A 215 -10.22 -5.34 10.22
N ALA A 216 -11.07 -4.57 9.54
CA ALA A 216 -10.85 -3.15 9.34
C ALA A 216 -10.86 -2.38 10.67
N ASP A 217 -11.80 -2.70 11.56
CA ASP A 217 -11.87 -2.10 12.90
C ASP A 217 -10.65 -2.43 13.74
N ALA A 218 -10.11 -3.65 13.62
CA ALA A 218 -8.88 -4.00 14.32
C ALA A 218 -7.70 -3.14 13.86
N LEU A 219 -7.63 -2.74 12.58
CA LEU A 219 -6.52 -1.97 11.99
C LEU A 219 -6.64 -0.44 12.15
N ARG A 220 -7.78 0.07 12.60
CA ARG A 220 -7.99 1.50 12.90
C ARG A 220 -7.34 1.89 14.22
#